data_AF-A0A2I4GBZ4-F1
#
_entry.id   AF-A0A2I4GBZ4-F1
#
_cell.length_a   1.000
_cell.length_b   1.000
_cell.length_c   1.000
_cell.angle_alpha   90.00
_cell.angle_beta   90.00
_cell.angle_gamma   90.00
#
_symmetry.space_group_name_H-M   'P 1'
#
loop_
_entity.id
_entity.type
_entity.pdbx_description
1 polymer ?
#
loop_
_entity_poly.entity_id
_entity_poly.type
_entity_poly.pdbx_seq_one_letter_code
_entity_poly.pdbx_strand_id
1 'polypeptide(L)'
;MEDLEEENEVIEVSEDFMNKGTKKGNNSLVGKLLSDRKVNKEVIRSTMNKTWKLNGSFVFYNIVPNMFVISFENQKDRQRVLEGKPWLFDNQLFVLNLFEGLTPPQKMNFDFEEFWVHLNNLPLACMSREVGMQIGAMVGNVKGVDLREDGIGWGSYLRVKIEIDLRKKISRGRTANVMGNKLWIPLSYEKLPKVCFKCGKIYHGGEGCLETEGSSDKFQYGVWLRASYSGRGKSSESSSNKVSENMGESEGDFNHSIGSLGEKES
;
A
#
# COMPACT_ATOMS: atom_id res chain seq x y z
N MET A 1 -13.11 21.84 -49.74
CA MET A 1 -14.29 21.36 -48.98
C MET A 1 -14.43 19.86 -49.15
N GLU A 2 -14.20 19.33 -50.35
CA GLU A 2 -14.07 17.88 -50.64
C GLU A 2 -12.91 17.19 -49.87
N ASP A 3 -11.76 17.83 -49.67
CA ASP A 3 -10.61 17.23 -48.96
C ASP A 3 -10.88 16.84 -47.49
N LEU A 4 -11.93 17.39 -46.85
CA LEU A 4 -12.30 17.07 -45.48
C LEU A 4 -13.38 15.98 -45.39
N GLU A 5 -14.03 15.63 -46.50
CA GLU A 5 -15.10 14.63 -46.52
C GLU A 5 -14.54 13.20 -46.50
N GLU A 6 -13.43 12.95 -47.19
CA GLU A 6 -12.72 11.66 -47.15
C GLU A 6 -12.16 11.33 -45.74
N GLU A 7 -11.67 12.32 -44.99
CA GLU A 7 -11.13 12.12 -43.63
C GLU A 7 -12.21 11.73 -42.61
N ASN A 8 -13.48 11.98 -42.89
CA ASN A 8 -14.62 11.68 -42.01
C ASN A 8 -15.30 10.34 -42.34
N GLU A 9 -14.81 9.60 -43.33
CA GLU A 9 -15.36 8.29 -43.67
C GLU A 9 -15.08 7.29 -42.54
N VAL A 10 -16.15 6.70 -42.01
CA VAL A 10 -16.05 5.75 -40.89
C VAL A 10 -15.63 4.40 -41.42
N ILE A 11 -14.43 3.96 -41.03
CA ILE A 11 -13.94 2.62 -41.32
C ILE A 11 -14.48 1.65 -40.28
N GLU A 12 -15.38 0.76 -40.69
CA GLU A 12 -15.83 -0.36 -39.86
C GLU A 12 -14.76 -1.46 -39.81
N VAL A 13 -14.19 -1.69 -38.63
CA VAL A 13 -13.22 -2.78 -38.41
C VAL A 13 -13.97 -4.03 -37.97
N SER A 14 -13.94 -5.07 -38.81
CA SER A 14 -14.56 -6.37 -38.49
C SER A 14 -13.98 -7.01 -37.22
N GLU A 15 -14.86 -7.63 -36.42
CA GLU A 15 -14.49 -8.40 -35.22
C GLU A 15 -13.47 -9.51 -35.53
N ASP A 16 -13.53 -10.10 -36.72
CA ASP A 16 -12.61 -11.15 -37.14
C ASP A 16 -11.16 -10.67 -37.28
N PHE A 17 -10.96 -9.40 -37.64
CA PHE A 17 -9.64 -8.79 -37.68
C PHE A 17 -9.11 -8.50 -36.26
N MET A 18 -10.01 -8.19 -35.32
CA MET A 18 -9.67 -7.93 -33.92
C MET A 18 -9.42 -9.22 -33.12
N ASN A 19 -10.04 -10.34 -33.51
CA ASN A 19 -10.04 -11.61 -32.79
C ASN A 19 -8.65 -12.12 -32.38
N LYS A 20 -7.62 -11.93 -33.22
CA LYS A 20 -6.23 -12.33 -32.88
C LYS A 20 -5.67 -11.51 -31.72
N GLY A 21 -5.89 -10.20 -31.71
CA GLY A 21 -5.46 -9.30 -30.64
C GLY A 21 -6.21 -9.57 -29.34
N THR A 22 -7.54 -9.72 -29.43
CA THR A 22 -8.41 -9.97 -28.27
C THR A 22 -8.12 -11.32 -27.61
N LYS A 23 -7.93 -12.40 -28.39
CA LYS A 23 -7.59 -13.73 -27.84
C LYS A 23 -6.29 -13.71 -27.06
N LYS A 24 -5.26 -13.00 -27.54
CA LYS A 24 -4.01 -12.81 -26.79
C LYS A 24 -4.20 -11.94 -25.55
N GLY A 25 -5.09 -10.95 -25.66
CA GLY A 25 -5.53 -10.08 -24.57
C GLY A 25 -6.14 -10.84 -23.38
N ASN A 26 -6.81 -11.97 -23.62
CA ASN A 26 -7.47 -12.74 -22.55
C ASN A 26 -6.51 -13.17 -21.43
N ASN A 27 -5.25 -13.48 -21.73
CA ASN A 27 -4.25 -13.83 -20.72
C ASN A 27 -3.36 -12.64 -20.35
N SER A 28 -3.79 -11.41 -20.63
CA SER A 28 -2.97 -10.22 -20.46
C SER A 28 -3.51 -9.24 -19.42
N LEU A 29 -2.60 -8.47 -18.83
CA LEU A 29 -2.88 -7.27 -18.05
C LEU A 29 -2.27 -6.06 -18.73
N VAL A 30 -2.82 -4.88 -18.49
CA VAL A 30 -2.16 -3.61 -18.80
C VAL A 30 -1.67 -2.98 -17.51
N GLY A 31 -0.40 -2.61 -17.46
CA GLY A 31 0.20 -1.98 -16.30
C GLY A 31 0.72 -0.58 -16.59
N LYS A 32 0.56 0.36 -15.66
CA LYS A 32 1.19 1.69 -15.70
C LYS A 32 1.97 1.96 -14.43
N LEU A 33 3.27 2.25 -14.59
CA LEU A 33 4.13 2.68 -13.49
C LEU A 33 3.92 4.18 -13.25
N LEU A 34 3.48 4.55 -12.05
CA LEU A 34 3.27 5.94 -11.67
C LEU A 34 4.60 6.59 -11.29
N SER A 35 5.32 7.01 -12.32
CA SER A 35 6.65 7.62 -12.25
C SER A 35 6.77 8.74 -13.27
N ASP A 36 7.43 9.83 -12.87
CA ASP A 36 7.85 10.94 -13.71
C ASP A 36 9.05 10.58 -14.60
N ARG A 37 9.83 9.58 -14.19
CA ARG A 37 11.01 9.11 -14.91
C ARG A 37 10.67 7.94 -15.80
N LYS A 38 11.23 7.95 -17.02
CA LYS A 38 11.19 6.77 -17.90
C LYS A 38 12.11 5.70 -17.31
N VAL A 39 11.55 4.55 -16.96
CA VAL A 39 12.30 3.41 -16.43
C VAL A 39 12.53 2.37 -17.53
N ASN A 40 13.70 1.74 -17.53
CA ASN A 40 13.99 0.65 -18.47
C ASN A 40 13.05 -0.54 -18.18
N LYS A 41 12.30 -0.93 -19.22
CA LYS A 41 11.36 -2.06 -19.21
C LYS A 41 11.95 -3.34 -18.62
N GLU A 42 13.18 -3.69 -18.97
CA GLU A 42 13.80 -4.96 -18.54
C GLU A 42 14.09 -4.97 -17.03
N VAL A 43 14.36 -3.80 -16.44
CA VAL A 43 14.54 -3.67 -14.99
C VAL A 43 13.21 -3.90 -14.29
N ILE A 44 12.12 -3.29 -14.77
CA ILE A 44 10.76 -3.54 -14.24
C ILE A 44 10.42 -5.01 -14.36
N ARG A 45 10.56 -5.58 -15.56
CA ARG A 45 10.24 -6.99 -15.84
C ARG A 45 10.99 -7.95 -14.90
N SER A 46 12.30 -7.75 -14.73
CA SER A 46 13.14 -8.58 -13.85
C SER A 46 12.72 -8.49 -12.39
N THR A 47 12.44 -7.28 -11.90
CA THR A 47 11.96 -7.06 -10.52
C THR A 47 10.60 -7.71 -10.31
N MET A 48 9.64 -7.50 -11.22
CA MET A 48 8.30 -8.07 -11.07
C MET A 48 8.30 -9.60 -11.17
N ASN A 49 9.17 -10.20 -11.99
CA ASN A 49 9.33 -11.65 -12.05
C ASN A 49 9.69 -12.24 -10.66
N LYS A 50 10.63 -11.61 -9.96
CA LYS A 50 11.04 -12.02 -8.61
C LYS A 50 9.93 -11.81 -7.58
N THR A 51 9.19 -10.72 -7.70
CA THR A 51 8.11 -10.34 -6.77
C THR A 51 6.87 -11.22 -6.93
N TRP A 52 6.46 -11.52 -8.16
CA TRP A 52 5.22 -12.26 -8.44
C TRP A 52 5.34 -13.77 -8.21
N LYS A 53 6.55 -14.34 -8.32
CA LYS A 53 6.82 -15.78 -8.10
C LYS A 53 5.84 -16.66 -8.88
N LEU A 54 5.78 -16.43 -10.20
CA LEU A 54 4.86 -17.10 -11.12
C LEU A 54 5.28 -18.54 -11.37
N ASN A 55 4.31 -19.37 -11.77
CA ASN A 55 4.57 -20.75 -12.19
C ASN A 55 4.94 -20.85 -13.68
N GLY A 56 4.34 -19.98 -14.51
CA GLY A 56 4.58 -19.88 -15.94
C GLY A 56 5.38 -18.63 -16.31
N SER A 57 5.74 -18.56 -17.59
CA SER A 57 6.42 -17.42 -18.18
C SER A 57 5.44 -16.27 -18.48
N PHE A 58 6.02 -15.09 -18.73
CA PHE A 58 5.25 -13.94 -19.22
C PHE A 58 6.10 -13.09 -20.15
N VAL A 59 5.41 -12.39 -21.06
CA VAL A 59 6.03 -11.43 -21.98
C VAL A 59 5.56 -10.03 -21.62
N PHE A 60 6.51 -9.12 -21.54
CA PHE A 60 6.29 -7.71 -21.28
C PHE A 60 6.39 -6.95 -22.61
N TYR A 61 5.41 -6.13 -22.96
CA TYR A 61 5.42 -5.28 -24.15
C TYR A 61 5.39 -3.82 -23.70
N ASN A 62 6.30 -2.99 -24.21
CA ASN A 62 6.27 -1.56 -23.96
C ASN A 62 5.33 -0.92 -24.98
N ILE A 63 4.31 -0.20 -24.51
CA ILE A 63 3.32 0.43 -25.39
C ILE A 63 3.63 1.92 -25.54
N VAL A 64 3.70 2.61 -24.40
CA VAL A 64 4.12 4.01 -24.27
C VAL A 64 4.99 4.13 -23.00
N PRO A 65 5.72 5.23 -22.77
CA PRO A 65 6.55 5.37 -21.57
C PRO A 65 5.81 4.99 -20.29
N ASN A 66 6.42 4.09 -19.50
CA ASN A 66 5.89 3.57 -18.25
C ASN A 66 4.56 2.80 -18.35
N MET A 67 4.09 2.44 -19.55
CA MET A 67 2.89 1.62 -19.75
C MET A 67 3.21 0.36 -20.56
N PHE A 68 2.69 -0.77 -20.06
CA PHE A 68 3.07 -2.09 -20.53
C PHE A 68 1.87 -3.00 -20.69
N VAL A 69 1.91 -3.88 -21.70
CA VAL A 69 1.04 -5.06 -21.75
C VAL A 69 1.85 -6.26 -21.24
N ILE A 70 1.26 -7.03 -20.34
CA ILE A 70 1.88 -8.17 -19.69
C ILE A 70 1.07 -9.39 -20.07
N SER A 71 1.58 -10.19 -21.00
CA SER A 71 0.93 -11.42 -21.47
C SER A 71 1.46 -12.59 -20.67
N PHE A 72 0.58 -13.25 -19.93
CA PHE A 72 0.91 -14.42 -19.12
C PHE A 72 0.72 -15.69 -19.95
N GLU A 73 1.53 -16.71 -19.65
CA GLU A 73 1.35 -18.04 -20.24
C GLU A 73 0.04 -18.69 -19.80
N ASN A 74 -0.38 -18.44 -18.56
CA ASN A 74 -1.60 -19.03 -18.00
C ASN A 74 -2.46 -17.99 -17.25
N GLN A 75 -3.77 -18.25 -17.24
CA GLN A 75 -4.76 -17.37 -16.63
C GLN A 75 -4.66 -17.33 -15.09
N LYS A 76 -4.18 -18.41 -14.45
CA LYS A 76 -4.06 -18.48 -12.98
C LYS A 76 -3.01 -17.50 -12.47
N ASP A 77 -1.86 -17.41 -13.13
CA ASP A 77 -0.81 -16.45 -12.82
C ASP A 77 -1.28 -15.01 -13.07
N ARG A 78 -1.95 -14.76 -14.21
CA ARG A 78 -2.60 -13.46 -14.48
C ARG A 78 -3.53 -13.05 -13.36
N GLN A 79 -4.41 -13.96 -12.93
CA GLN A 79 -5.38 -13.70 -11.86
C GLN A 79 -4.70 -13.44 -10.51
N ARG A 80 -3.72 -14.27 -10.15
CA ARG A 80 -2.93 -14.10 -8.92
C ARG A 80 -2.23 -12.74 -8.88
N VAL A 81 -1.66 -12.31 -10.01
CA VAL A 81 -1.03 -10.99 -10.12
C VAL A 81 -2.07 -9.89 -9.99
N LEU A 82 -3.23 -10.00 -10.66
CA LEU A 82 -4.29 -9.01 -10.54
C LEU A 82 -4.82 -8.89 -9.11
N GLU A 83 -5.01 -10.00 -8.39
CA GLU A 83 -5.55 -10.00 -7.03
C GLU A 83 -4.54 -9.53 -5.97
N GLY A 84 -3.24 -9.74 -6.24
CA GLY A 84 -2.13 -9.42 -5.34
C GLY A 84 -1.78 -7.93 -5.25
N LYS A 85 -2.55 -7.07 -5.92
CA LYS A 85 -2.50 -5.61 -5.81
C LYS A 85 -2.50 -5.12 -4.35
N PRO A 86 -1.85 -3.98 -4.06
CA PRO A 86 -1.10 -3.16 -5.00
C PRO A 86 0.29 -3.76 -5.26
N TRP A 87 0.90 -3.39 -6.38
CA TRP A 87 2.29 -3.75 -6.68
C TRP A 87 3.18 -2.52 -6.70
N LEU A 88 4.39 -2.68 -6.16
CA LEU A 88 5.39 -1.62 -6.10
C LEU A 88 6.61 -1.99 -6.93
N PHE A 89 7.16 -1.02 -7.63
CA PHE A 89 8.49 -1.04 -8.22
C PHE A 89 9.25 0.17 -7.68
N ASP A 90 10.36 -0.06 -6.98
CA ASP A 90 11.17 1.01 -6.35
C ASP A 90 10.32 2.00 -5.52
N ASN A 91 9.39 1.47 -4.71
CA ASN A 91 8.39 2.24 -3.93
C ASN A 91 7.44 3.14 -4.75
N GLN A 92 7.45 3.03 -6.07
CA GLN A 92 6.47 3.64 -6.97
C GLN A 92 5.36 2.63 -7.28
N LEU A 93 4.14 3.14 -7.44
CA LEU A 93 2.98 2.29 -7.66
C LEU A 93 2.96 1.78 -9.10
N PHE A 94 2.84 0.46 -9.28
CA PHE A 94 2.63 -0.17 -10.58
C PHE A 94 1.20 -0.68 -10.66
N VAL A 95 0.32 0.16 -11.17
CA VAL A 95 -1.13 -0.10 -11.26
C VAL A 95 -1.38 -1.06 -12.41
N LEU A 96 -2.13 -2.13 -12.17
CA LEU A 96 -2.45 -3.16 -13.16
C LEU A 96 -3.96 -3.23 -13.40
N ASN A 97 -4.40 -3.31 -14.65
CA ASN A 97 -5.79 -3.52 -15.03
C ASN A 97 -5.92 -4.72 -15.96
N LEU A 98 -7.13 -5.27 -16.08
CA LEU A 98 -7.42 -6.27 -17.11
C LEU A 98 -7.20 -5.66 -18.50
N PHE A 99 -6.70 -6.47 -19.42
CA PHE A 99 -6.63 -6.06 -20.82
C PHE A 99 -8.03 -6.09 -21.44
N GLU A 100 -8.56 -4.92 -21.81
CA GLU A 100 -9.84 -4.80 -22.53
C GLU A 100 -9.66 -4.80 -24.06
N GLY A 101 -8.52 -4.29 -24.55
CA GLY A 101 -8.14 -4.31 -25.97
C GLY A 101 -8.77 -3.25 -26.87
N LEU A 102 -9.91 -2.67 -26.49
CA LEU A 102 -10.60 -1.66 -27.30
C LEU A 102 -10.30 -0.22 -26.89
N THR A 103 -9.85 -0.01 -25.66
CA THR A 103 -9.52 1.32 -25.13
C THR A 103 -8.10 1.72 -25.57
N PRO A 104 -7.90 2.83 -26.29
CA PRO A 104 -6.56 3.31 -26.64
C PRO A 104 -5.72 3.59 -25.38
N PRO A 105 -4.39 3.37 -25.40
CA PRO A 105 -3.52 3.55 -24.23
C PRO A 105 -3.67 4.90 -23.50
N GLN A 106 -3.92 5.98 -24.24
CA GLN A 106 -4.06 7.34 -23.72
C GLN A 106 -5.37 7.57 -22.96
N LYS A 107 -6.41 6.77 -23.26
CA LYS A 107 -7.73 6.84 -22.63
C LYS A 107 -7.90 5.85 -21.47
N MET A 108 -6.94 4.95 -21.26
CA MET A 108 -6.98 3.98 -20.17
C MET A 108 -6.85 4.67 -18.80
N ASN A 109 -7.68 4.26 -17.86
CA ASN A 109 -7.75 4.84 -16.53
C ASN A 109 -6.85 4.08 -15.54
N PHE A 110 -5.91 4.78 -14.89
CA PHE A 110 -5.04 4.25 -13.84
C PHE A 110 -5.13 5.09 -12.55
N ASP A 111 -6.24 5.82 -12.37
CA ASP A 111 -6.47 6.71 -11.24
C ASP A 111 -6.90 5.97 -9.97
N PHE A 112 -7.11 4.66 -10.03
CA PHE A 112 -7.61 3.85 -8.91
C PHE A 112 -6.69 2.67 -8.62
N GLU A 113 -6.57 2.32 -7.34
CA GLU A 113 -5.85 1.12 -6.90
C GLU A 113 -6.46 0.54 -5.62
N GLU A 114 -6.37 -0.77 -5.46
CA GLU A 114 -6.84 -1.50 -4.29
C GLU A 114 -5.74 -1.62 -3.22
N PHE A 115 -6.05 -1.17 -2.02
CA PHE A 115 -5.19 -1.32 -0.84
C PHE A 115 -5.88 -2.15 0.23
N TRP A 116 -5.11 -2.96 0.94
CA TRP A 116 -5.51 -3.46 2.25
C TRP A 116 -5.27 -2.37 3.30
N VAL A 117 -6.34 -1.98 3.98
CA VAL A 117 -6.36 -0.90 4.97
C VAL A 117 -6.73 -1.49 6.33
N HIS A 118 -5.95 -1.16 7.35
CA HIS A 118 -6.23 -1.52 8.73
C HIS A 118 -7.03 -0.39 9.39
N LEU A 119 -8.19 -0.72 9.92
CA LEU A 119 -8.98 0.13 10.81
C LEU A 119 -8.51 -0.13 12.24
N ASN A 120 -7.63 0.74 12.74
CA ASN A 120 -6.99 0.56 14.04
C ASN A 120 -7.84 1.13 15.18
N ASN A 121 -7.63 0.63 16.39
CA ASN A 121 -8.32 1.07 17.62
C ASN A 121 -9.85 0.95 17.55
N LEU A 122 -10.37 0.06 16.70
CA LEU A 122 -11.80 -0.22 16.63
C LEU A 122 -12.22 -1.09 17.83
N PRO A 123 -13.31 -0.80 18.56
CA PRO A 123 -13.78 -1.67 19.63
C PRO A 123 -14.14 -3.04 19.09
N LEU A 124 -13.88 -4.11 19.85
CA LEU A 124 -14.12 -5.49 19.40
C LEU A 124 -15.58 -5.74 18.95
N ALA A 125 -16.55 -5.14 19.66
CA ALA A 125 -17.96 -5.22 19.28
C ALA A 125 -18.29 -4.56 17.93
N CYS A 126 -17.43 -3.65 17.46
CA CYS A 126 -17.55 -2.99 16.17
C CYS A 126 -16.74 -3.68 15.06
N MET A 127 -16.00 -4.76 15.34
CA MET A 127 -15.21 -5.48 14.34
C MET A 127 -16.07 -6.48 13.55
N SER A 128 -17.05 -5.97 12.80
CA SER A 128 -17.93 -6.73 11.92
C SER A 128 -17.78 -6.31 10.46
N ARG A 129 -18.38 -7.09 9.54
CA ARG A 129 -18.44 -6.77 8.12
C ARG A 129 -19.10 -5.42 7.87
N GLU A 130 -20.23 -5.16 8.51
CA GLU A 130 -21.08 -4.00 8.28
C GLU A 130 -20.34 -2.72 8.67
N VAL A 131 -19.67 -2.73 9.82
CA VAL A 131 -18.86 -1.60 10.28
C VAL A 131 -17.65 -1.39 9.38
N GLY A 132 -16.97 -2.47 8.98
CA GLY A 132 -15.85 -2.40 8.02
C GLY A 132 -16.27 -1.81 6.68
N MET A 133 -17.43 -2.21 6.16
CA MET A 133 -18.02 -1.65 4.95
C MET A 133 -18.38 -0.17 5.13
N GLN A 134 -19.03 0.19 6.24
CA GLN A 134 -19.47 1.55 6.51
C GLN A 134 -18.28 2.52 6.62
N ILE A 135 -17.26 2.19 7.41
CA ILE A 135 -16.06 3.03 7.56
C ILE A 135 -15.27 3.04 6.25
N GLY A 136 -15.11 1.88 5.61
CA GLY A 136 -14.37 1.74 4.37
C GLY A 136 -14.97 2.56 3.22
N ALA A 137 -16.31 2.62 3.12
CA ALA A 137 -17.04 3.40 2.12
C ALA A 137 -16.75 4.91 2.24
N MET A 138 -16.39 5.40 3.43
CA MET A 138 -15.97 6.79 3.62
C MET A 138 -14.57 7.07 3.09
N VAL A 139 -13.77 6.03 2.80
CA VAL A 139 -12.40 6.13 2.28
C VAL A 139 -12.38 5.91 0.76
N GLY A 140 -13.16 4.94 0.27
CA GLY A 140 -13.20 4.57 -1.15
C GLY A 140 -14.20 3.44 -1.39
N ASN A 141 -14.09 2.77 -2.53
CA ASN A 141 -14.98 1.67 -2.89
C ASN A 141 -14.52 0.37 -2.22
N VAL A 142 -15.34 -0.21 -1.33
CA VAL A 142 -14.96 -1.40 -0.56
C VAL A 142 -15.07 -2.64 -1.45
N LYS A 143 -13.97 -3.38 -1.59
CA LYS A 143 -13.89 -4.64 -2.34
C LYS A 143 -14.02 -5.87 -1.46
N GLY A 144 -13.76 -5.75 -0.16
CA GLY A 144 -13.92 -6.83 0.79
C GLY A 144 -13.51 -6.47 2.21
N VAL A 145 -13.95 -7.29 3.16
CA VAL A 145 -13.53 -7.23 4.57
C VAL A 145 -12.92 -8.59 4.90
N ASP A 146 -11.72 -8.59 5.44
CA ASP A 146 -11.01 -9.80 5.86
C ASP A 146 -11.54 -10.22 7.22
N LEU A 147 -12.30 -11.31 7.23
CA LEU A 147 -13.01 -11.83 8.39
C LEU A 147 -12.82 -13.33 8.46
N ARG A 148 -12.99 -13.86 9.68
CA ARG A 148 -13.07 -15.30 9.90
C ARG A 148 -14.41 -15.84 9.40
N GLU A 149 -14.54 -17.16 9.37
CA GLU A 149 -15.75 -17.83 8.87
C GLU A 149 -17.02 -17.46 9.67
N ASP A 150 -16.87 -17.11 10.94
CA ASP A 150 -17.95 -16.64 11.82
C ASP A 150 -18.38 -15.18 11.55
N GLY A 151 -17.73 -14.49 10.60
CA GLY A 151 -18.01 -13.09 10.27
C GLY A 151 -17.42 -12.08 11.27
N ILE A 152 -16.62 -12.53 12.23
CA ILE A 152 -16.06 -11.69 13.29
C ILE A 152 -14.60 -11.34 12.96
N GLY A 153 -14.28 -10.06 13.06
CA GLY A 153 -12.96 -9.49 12.75
C GLY A 153 -12.10 -9.21 13.98
N TRP A 154 -12.32 -9.89 15.10
CA TRP A 154 -11.59 -9.64 16.35
C TRP A 154 -10.07 -9.78 16.18
N GLY A 155 -9.35 -8.72 16.54
CA GLY A 155 -7.90 -8.63 16.42
C GLY A 155 -7.39 -7.26 16.84
N SER A 156 -6.14 -6.94 16.48
CA SER A 156 -5.56 -5.61 16.69
C SER A 156 -6.14 -4.54 15.75
N TYR A 157 -6.71 -4.95 14.62
CA TYR A 157 -7.35 -4.09 13.64
C TYR A 157 -8.38 -4.88 12.83
N LEU A 158 -9.34 -4.17 12.22
CA LEU A 158 -10.18 -4.73 11.17
C LEU A 158 -9.56 -4.43 9.80
N ARG A 159 -9.36 -5.45 8.97
CA ARG A 159 -8.67 -5.31 7.67
C ARG A 159 -9.67 -5.28 6.52
N VAL A 160 -9.62 -4.21 5.73
CA VAL A 160 -10.60 -3.92 4.67
C VAL A 160 -9.85 -3.68 3.36
N LYS A 161 -10.28 -4.32 2.27
CA LYS A 161 -9.77 -4.05 0.92
C LYS A 161 -10.58 -2.91 0.31
N ILE A 162 -9.91 -1.81 -0.02
CA ILE A 162 -10.55 -0.58 -0.50
C ILE A 162 -9.86 -0.13 -1.78
N GLU A 163 -10.65 0.09 -2.83
CA GLU A 163 -10.23 0.80 -4.05
C GLU A 163 -10.28 2.30 -3.81
N ILE A 164 -9.14 2.96 -3.99
CA ILE A 164 -8.91 4.36 -3.63
C ILE A 164 -8.55 5.16 -4.88
N ASP A 165 -9.14 6.34 -4.99
CA ASP A 165 -8.78 7.35 -5.99
C ASP A 165 -7.41 7.97 -5.66
N LEU A 166 -6.40 7.64 -6.47
CA LEU A 166 -5.00 8.04 -6.31
C LEU A 166 -4.76 9.55 -6.52
N ARG A 167 -5.74 10.27 -7.07
CA ARG A 167 -5.67 11.74 -7.26
C ARG A 167 -5.95 12.49 -5.95
N LYS A 168 -6.62 11.83 -5.00
CA LYS A 168 -7.00 12.40 -3.71
C LYS A 168 -5.87 12.22 -2.68
N LYS A 169 -5.88 13.07 -1.66
CA LYS A 169 -5.01 12.89 -0.49
C LYS A 169 -5.36 11.58 0.21
N ILE A 170 -4.36 10.84 0.67
CA ILE A 170 -4.59 9.62 1.42
C ILE A 170 -5.32 9.92 2.74
N SER A 171 -6.22 9.03 3.14
CA SER A 171 -6.96 9.19 4.39
C SER A 171 -6.11 8.77 5.58
N ARG A 172 -6.17 9.54 6.67
CA ARG A 172 -5.41 9.28 7.90
C ARG A 172 -6.18 8.49 8.95
N GLY A 173 -7.50 8.61 8.89
CA GLY A 173 -8.42 8.14 9.91
C GLY A 173 -9.85 8.54 9.59
N ARG A 174 -10.79 7.99 10.35
CA ARG A 174 -12.19 8.42 10.37
C ARG A 174 -12.65 8.52 11.82
N THR A 175 -13.52 9.48 12.11
CA THR A 175 -14.21 9.54 13.39
C THR A 175 -15.50 8.76 13.28
N ALA A 176 -15.67 7.71 14.09
CA ALA A 176 -16.94 7.01 14.24
C ALA A 176 -17.64 7.48 15.52
N ASN A 177 -18.97 7.45 15.52
CA ASN A 177 -19.77 7.61 16.74
C ASN A 177 -20.22 6.21 17.18
N VAL A 178 -19.68 5.73 18.30
CA VAL A 178 -20.00 4.44 18.89
C VAL A 178 -20.79 4.68 20.17
N MET A 179 -22.11 4.49 20.10
CA MET A 179 -23.01 4.65 21.26
C MET A 179 -22.89 6.02 21.96
N GLY A 180 -22.74 7.10 21.18
CA GLY A 180 -22.58 8.47 21.70
C GLY A 180 -21.12 8.91 21.87
N ASN A 181 -20.17 7.98 21.81
CA ASN A 181 -18.75 8.28 21.96
C ASN A 181 -18.08 8.47 20.61
N LYS A 182 -17.51 9.66 20.38
CA LYS A 182 -16.69 9.93 19.18
C LYS A 182 -15.33 9.26 19.34
N LEU A 183 -15.02 8.33 18.45
CA LEU A 183 -13.78 7.59 18.43
C LEU A 183 -13.03 7.86 17.12
N TRP A 184 -11.79 8.32 17.22
CA TRP A 184 -10.90 8.41 16.08
C TRP A 184 -10.30 7.04 15.76
N ILE A 185 -10.50 6.58 14.52
CA ILE A 185 -10.04 5.29 14.00
C ILE A 185 -8.90 5.57 13.03
N PRO A 186 -7.63 5.40 13.44
CA PRO A 186 -6.48 5.61 12.56
C PRO A 186 -6.45 4.56 11.44
N LEU A 187 -6.08 5.00 10.24
CA LEU A 187 -5.88 4.12 9.08
C LEU A 187 -4.39 3.88 8.84
N SER A 188 -4.04 2.64 8.57
CA SER A 188 -2.74 2.26 8.01
C SER A 188 -2.93 1.35 6.80
N TYR A 189 -1.98 1.39 5.87
CA TYR A 189 -2.09 0.82 4.53
C TYR A 189 -0.97 -0.18 4.29
N GLU A 190 -1.31 -1.40 3.89
CA GLU A 190 -0.34 -2.38 3.43
C GLU A 190 0.22 -1.99 2.07
N LYS A 191 1.52 -2.18 1.87
CA LYS A 191 2.23 -1.87 0.61
C LYS A 191 1.94 -0.46 0.09
N LEU A 192 1.79 0.51 0.99
CA LEU A 192 1.62 1.91 0.61
C LEU A 192 2.85 2.37 -0.21
N PRO A 193 2.72 2.95 -1.42
CA PRO A 193 3.86 3.52 -2.15
C PRO A 193 4.43 4.75 -1.42
N LYS A 194 5.43 5.42 -2.00
CA LYS A 194 5.87 6.73 -1.53
C LYS A 194 4.67 7.70 -1.47
N VAL A 195 4.51 8.40 -0.36
CA VAL A 195 3.49 9.43 -0.17
C VAL A 195 4.22 10.72 0.18
N CYS A 196 3.78 11.84 -0.37
CA CYS A 196 4.30 13.12 0.08
C CYS A 196 3.76 13.46 1.47
N PHE A 197 4.64 13.62 2.45
CA PHE A 197 4.19 13.95 3.81
C PHE A 197 3.70 15.39 4.00
N LYS A 198 3.97 16.26 3.01
CA LYS A 198 3.45 17.64 3.00
C LYS A 198 1.96 17.65 2.66
N CYS A 199 1.59 17.11 1.51
CA CYS A 199 0.21 17.21 1.01
C CYS A 199 -0.58 15.88 1.03
N GLY A 200 0.02 14.75 1.40
CA GLY A 200 -0.65 13.45 1.52
C GLY A 200 -0.98 12.74 0.21
N LYS A 201 -0.51 13.19 -0.95
CA LYS A 201 -0.75 12.50 -2.23
C LYS A 201 0.30 11.40 -2.46
N ILE A 202 -0.13 10.31 -3.09
CA ILE A 202 0.74 9.20 -3.51
C ILE A 202 1.63 9.61 -4.68
N TYR A 203 1.06 10.33 -5.64
CA TYR A 203 1.77 10.72 -6.85
C TYR A 203 1.68 12.23 -7.04
N HIS A 204 2.85 12.86 -7.20
CA HIS A 204 2.98 14.18 -7.78
C HIS A 204 3.49 13.95 -9.20
N GLY A 205 2.88 14.58 -10.19
CA GLY A 205 3.46 14.61 -11.53
C GLY A 205 4.83 15.30 -11.54
N GLY A 206 5.34 15.62 -12.72
CA GLY A 206 6.65 16.28 -12.88
C GLY A 206 6.82 17.61 -12.13
N GLU A 207 5.72 18.26 -11.73
CA GLU A 207 5.73 19.54 -11.00
C GLU A 207 6.01 19.41 -9.50
N GLY A 208 5.99 18.20 -8.94
CA GLY A 208 6.27 17.98 -7.52
C GLY A 208 5.17 18.51 -6.58
N CYS A 209 5.54 18.79 -5.32
CA CYS A 209 4.60 19.26 -4.30
C CYS A 209 4.49 20.78 -4.34
N LEU A 210 3.33 21.31 -4.74
CA LEU A 210 3.07 22.77 -4.78
C LEU A 210 2.49 23.34 -3.48
N GLU A 211 2.19 22.51 -2.47
CA GLU A 211 1.71 23.03 -1.18
C GLU A 211 2.87 23.75 -0.45
N THR A 212 2.72 25.06 -0.29
CA THR A 212 3.59 25.91 0.52
C THR A 212 3.45 25.57 2.00
N GLU A 213 4.54 25.73 2.78
CA GLU A 213 4.55 25.50 4.23
C GLU A 213 3.71 26.57 4.94
N GLY A 214 2.39 26.37 4.95
CA GLY A 214 1.46 27.19 5.71
C GLY A 214 1.48 26.77 7.17
N SER A 215 2.12 27.61 8.00
CA SER A 215 1.97 27.67 9.46
C SER A 215 2.32 26.40 10.24
N SER A 216 3.55 26.39 10.79
CA SER A 216 3.96 25.69 12.02
C SER A 216 3.02 24.58 12.52
N ASP A 217 3.09 23.39 11.97
CA ASP A 217 2.70 22.18 12.70
C ASP A 217 3.24 20.93 12.00
N LYS A 218 3.61 19.94 12.82
CA LYS A 218 4.16 18.63 12.42
C LYS A 218 3.46 18.09 11.18
N PHE A 219 4.23 17.60 10.19
CA PHE A 219 3.68 16.96 8.98
C PHE A 219 2.51 16.05 9.33
N GLN A 220 1.32 16.34 8.80
CA GLN A 220 0.10 15.59 9.14
C GLN A 220 0.14 14.14 8.66
N TYR A 221 1.10 13.81 7.79
CA TYR A 221 1.31 12.49 7.21
C TYR A 221 2.69 11.98 7.64
N GLY A 222 2.81 10.67 7.83
CA GLY A 222 4.07 10.08 8.27
C GLY A 222 4.16 8.59 8.00
N VAL A 223 5.28 8.00 8.44
CA VAL A 223 5.59 6.57 8.24
C VAL A 223 4.53 5.66 8.88
N TRP A 224 3.86 6.13 9.94
CA TRP A 224 2.76 5.43 10.63
C TRP A 224 1.55 5.12 9.74
N LEU A 225 1.44 5.73 8.55
CA LEU A 225 0.44 5.35 7.54
C LEU A 225 0.74 4.01 6.89
N ARG A 226 1.98 3.50 6.97
CA ARG A 226 2.34 2.18 6.47
C ARG A 226 1.97 1.17 7.54
N ALA A 227 1.14 0.19 7.18
CA ALA A 227 0.90 -0.94 8.05
C ALA A 227 2.21 -1.72 8.22
N SER A 228 2.65 -1.90 9.47
CA SER A 228 3.70 -2.85 9.78
C SER A 228 3.19 -4.24 9.43
N TYR A 229 4.01 -5.04 8.74
CA TYR A 229 3.74 -6.47 8.66
C TYR A 229 3.92 -7.05 10.06
N SER A 230 2.84 -7.06 10.86
CA SER A 230 2.76 -7.88 12.06
C SER A 230 2.57 -9.34 11.62
N GLY A 231 3.57 -9.88 10.93
CA GLY A 231 3.70 -11.32 10.80
C GLY A 231 3.86 -11.88 12.21
N ARG A 232 3.14 -12.96 12.52
CA ARG A 232 3.43 -13.83 13.67
C ARG A 232 4.92 -14.20 13.61
N GLY A 233 5.74 -13.48 14.37
CA GLY A 233 7.19 -13.60 14.39
C GLY A 233 7.67 -12.94 15.67
N LYS A 234 8.42 -13.71 16.46
CA LYS A 234 8.81 -13.45 17.85
C LYS A 234 9.37 -12.03 18.03
N SER A 235 8.92 -11.36 19.08
CA SER A 235 9.57 -10.19 19.65
C SER A 235 11.03 -10.53 19.98
N SER A 236 11.96 -9.86 19.32
CA SER A 236 13.29 -9.66 19.86
C SER A 236 13.42 -8.17 20.15
N GLU A 237 13.17 -7.81 21.41
CA GLU A 237 13.63 -6.55 21.96
C GLU A 237 15.16 -6.54 21.90
N SER A 238 15.73 -5.58 21.16
CA SER A 238 17.11 -5.18 21.32
C SER A 238 17.15 -3.72 21.76
N SER A 239 16.92 -3.53 23.06
CA SER A 239 17.25 -2.30 23.77
C SER A 239 18.75 -2.04 23.63
N SER A 240 19.10 -0.95 22.96
CA SER A 240 20.48 -0.43 22.90
C SER A 240 20.48 1.00 23.43
N ASN A 241 20.45 1.14 24.74
CA ASN A 241 20.93 2.33 25.43
C ASN A 241 22.25 1.96 26.13
N LYS A 242 23.38 2.28 25.48
CA LYS A 242 24.68 2.38 26.17
C LYS A 242 24.81 3.79 26.71
N VAL A 243 24.52 3.97 28.00
CA VAL A 243 25.08 5.07 28.79
C VAL A 243 26.48 4.62 29.20
N SER A 244 27.47 5.47 28.92
CA SER A 244 28.85 5.28 29.34
C SER A 244 29.01 5.91 30.71
N GLU A 245 29.36 5.10 31.71
CA GLU A 245 29.90 5.58 32.97
C GLU A 245 31.29 4.98 33.17
N ASN A 246 32.27 5.88 33.17
CA ASN A 246 33.62 5.65 33.65
C ASN A 246 33.59 5.44 35.16
N MET A 247 34.18 4.36 35.66
CA MET A 247 34.75 4.32 37.01
C MET A 247 36.08 3.59 36.96
N GLY A 248 37.14 4.34 37.24
CA GLY A 248 38.49 3.84 37.42
C GLY A 248 38.66 3.17 38.78
N GLU A 249 39.54 2.18 38.78
CA GLU A 249 40.00 1.43 39.95
C GLU A 249 40.88 2.30 40.87
N SER A 250 40.75 2.10 42.18
CA SER A 250 41.89 2.17 43.10
C SER A 250 41.59 1.40 44.38
N GLU A 251 42.46 0.43 44.66
CA GLU A 251 42.56 -0.41 45.86
C GLU A 251 42.97 0.39 47.12
N GLY A 252 42.79 -0.19 48.31
CA GLY A 252 43.64 0.11 49.48
C GLY A 252 42.99 0.11 50.87
N ASP A 253 43.01 -1.06 51.52
CA ASP A 253 43.51 -1.34 52.89
C ASP A 253 42.90 -0.78 54.22
N PHE A 254 42.65 -1.77 55.10
CA PHE A 254 43.01 -1.90 56.52
C PHE A 254 42.18 -1.31 57.70
N ASN A 255 41.68 -2.26 58.50
CA ASN A 255 41.70 -2.42 59.98
C ASN A 255 40.91 -1.52 60.95
N HIS A 256 40.07 -2.19 61.77
CA HIS A 256 40.26 -2.52 63.21
C HIS A 256 39.00 -2.32 64.10
N SER A 257 38.44 -3.46 64.53
CA SER A 257 37.98 -3.92 65.85
C SER A 257 37.29 -3.04 66.94
N ILE A 258 36.49 -3.80 67.74
CA ILE A 258 36.05 -3.64 69.15
C ILE A 258 34.82 -2.71 69.33
N GLY A 259 33.73 -3.06 70.02
CA GLY A 259 33.32 -4.25 70.78
C GLY A 259 32.26 -3.86 71.83
N SER A 260 31.36 -4.80 72.19
CA SER A 260 30.55 -4.89 73.42
C SER A 260 29.49 -3.78 73.68
N LEU A 261 28.39 -3.97 74.42
CA LEU A 261 27.68 -5.07 75.11
C LEU A 261 26.37 -4.45 75.67
N GLY A 262 25.36 -5.28 75.95
CA GLY A 262 24.24 -4.99 76.88
C GLY A 262 22.87 -5.05 76.18
N GLU A 263 22.11 -6.15 76.21
CA GLU A 263 21.24 -6.63 77.33
C GLU A 263 20.30 -5.54 77.86
N LYS A 264 19.00 -5.74 78.14
CA LYS A 264 18.06 -6.86 78.08
C LYS A 264 16.66 -6.28 78.37
N GLU A 265 15.64 -6.99 77.89
CA GLU A 265 14.32 -7.23 78.52
C GLU A 265 13.44 -6.04 78.93
N SER A 266 12.32 -5.91 78.23
CA SER A 266 10.95 -5.97 78.76
C SER A 266 9.99 -6.33 77.64
#